data_AF-A0AA47MH64-F1
#
_entry.id   AF-A0AA47MH64-F1
#
_cell.length_a   1.000
_cell.length_b   1.000
_cell.length_c   1.000
_cell.angle_alpha   90.00
_cell.angle_beta   90.00
_cell.angle_gamma   90.00
#
_symmetry.space_group_name_H-M   'P 1'
#
loop_
_entity.id
_entity.type
_entity.pdbx_description
1 polymer ?
#
loop_
_entity_poly.entity_id
_entity_poly.type
_entity_poly.pdbx_seq_one_letter_code
_entity_poly.pdbx_strand_id
1 'polypeptide(L)'
;MQAMEVNSGAFEPRTIDTHNQQVQEVKQDPTVAKRYGVKKACVLTDGLEHFHVVRGYPPDILHDLLEGIVPVELSLCISDMISKKYFTIETLNHAMKTFEYAFHDKTDQPQPIAQGFSTKGTIGGNGHENWALLRQLPLIIGHKVPEGDNAWNILLLLKYIVELAVATKHTEESVHFLDCKVTEHRDLLQTTFPDFRLQPKHHHIEHYSEMIKAFGPLSDVWAMRFEGKHKFFKLQKCSSYIGC
;
A
#
# COMPACT_ATOMS: atom_id res chain seq x y z
N MET A 1 0.84 6.91 -17.01
CA MET A 1 1.19 5.78 -16.13
C MET A 1 2.69 5.83 -15.92
N GLN A 2 3.17 5.48 -14.73
CA GLN A 2 4.59 5.61 -14.43
C GLN A 2 5.42 4.63 -15.28
N ALA A 3 6.16 5.16 -16.24
CA ALA A 3 7.04 4.37 -17.11
C ALA A 3 8.46 4.26 -16.56
N MET A 4 8.91 5.26 -15.79
CA MET A 4 10.24 5.34 -15.20
C MET A 4 10.15 5.28 -13.69
N GLU A 5 11.09 4.56 -13.07
CA GLU A 5 11.28 4.49 -11.63
C GLU A 5 11.72 5.86 -11.06
N VAL A 6 11.36 6.18 -9.82
CA VAL A 6 11.79 7.38 -9.10
C VAL A 6 13.33 7.43 -9.01
N ASN A 7 13.96 6.31 -8.67
CA ASN A 7 15.41 6.20 -8.52
C ASN A 7 16.20 6.41 -9.82
N SER A 8 15.52 6.47 -10.98
CA SER A 8 16.16 6.81 -12.25
C SER A 8 16.61 8.28 -12.34
N GLY A 9 16.15 9.15 -11.43
CA GLY A 9 16.45 10.59 -11.47
C GLY A 9 15.77 11.32 -12.63
N ALA A 10 14.80 10.69 -13.30
CA ALA A 10 14.08 11.28 -14.42
C ALA A 10 13.17 12.45 -14.02
N PHE A 11 12.84 12.55 -12.73
CA PHE A 11 11.96 13.58 -12.19
C PHE A 11 12.60 14.23 -10.96
N GLU A 12 12.58 15.55 -10.95
CA GLU A 12 13.06 16.33 -9.81
C GLU A 12 11.97 16.45 -8.74
N PRO A 13 12.29 16.19 -7.45
CA PRO A 13 11.36 16.41 -6.36
C PRO A 13 10.89 17.86 -6.28
N ARG A 14 9.61 18.06 -5.95
CA ARG A 14 9.07 19.41 -5.77
C ARG A 14 9.73 20.07 -4.55
N THR A 15 10.32 21.24 -4.75
CA THR A 15 10.86 22.09 -3.67
C THR A 15 9.81 23.04 -3.10
N ILE A 16 10.10 23.68 -1.97
CA ILE A 16 9.25 24.73 -1.38
C ILE A 16 9.05 25.88 -2.37
N ASP A 17 10.14 26.36 -2.98
CA ASP A 17 10.10 27.50 -3.89
C ASP A 17 9.28 27.19 -5.15
N THR A 18 9.53 26.02 -5.75
CA THR A 18 8.77 25.57 -6.94
C THR A 18 7.30 25.36 -6.61
N HIS A 19 6.97 24.82 -5.43
CA HIS A 19 5.58 24.72 -4.98
C HIS A 19 4.92 26.09 -4.82
N ASN A 20 5.60 27.04 -4.17
CA ASN A 20 5.09 28.38 -3.94
C ASN A 20 4.85 29.12 -5.25
N GLN A 21 5.78 29.00 -6.20
CA GLN A 21 5.60 29.51 -7.55
C GLN A 21 4.37 28.89 -8.23
N GLN A 22 4.24 27.56 -8.22
CA GLN A 22 3.09 26.85 -8.80
C GLN A 22 1.76 27.28 -8.19
N VAL A 23 1.72 27.54 -6.87
CA VAL A 23 0.53 28.06 -6.19
C VAL A 23 0.15 29.45 -6.71
N GLN A 24 1.12 30.34 -6.95
CA GLN A 24 0.85 31.67 -7.51
C GLN A 24 0.37 31.59 -8.96
N GLU A 25 0.98 30.73 -9.77
CA GLU A 25 0.57 30.51 -11.16
C GLU A 25 -0.85 29.96 -11.25
N VAL A 26 -1.23 29.01 -10.38
CA VAL A 26 -2.61 28.47 -10.32
C VAL A 26 -3.62 29.53 -9.87
N LYS A 27 -3.23 30.48 -9.02
CA LYS A 27 -4.09 31.61 -8.64
C LYS A 27 -4.35 32.54 -9.83
N GLN A 28 -3.38 32.70 -10.72
CA GLN A 28 -3.49 33.54 -11.91
C GLN A 28 -4.23 32.83 -13.05
N ASP A 29 -3.94 31.54 -13.26
CA ASP A 29 -4.57 30.69 -14.27
C ASP A 29 -4.97 29.33 -13.65
N PRO A 30 -6.25 29.14 -13.28
CA PRO A 30 -6.72 27.88 -12.72
C PRO A 30 -6.57 26.67 -13.67
N THR A 31 -6.37 26.87 -14.98
CA THR A 31 -6.27 25.77 -15.94
C THR A 31 -4.97 24.97 -15.78
N VAL A 32 -3.91 25.58 -15.26
CA VAL A 32 -2.62 24.90 -15.04
C VAL A 32 -2.60 24.00 -13.79
N ALA A 33 -3.65 24.04 -12.96
CA ALA A 33 -3.75 23.24 -11.74
C ALA A 33 -3.56 21.73 -11.97
N LYS A 34 -4.12 21.21 -13.07
CA LYS A 34 -3.98 19.79 -13.44
C LYS A 34 -2.55 19.42 -13.80
N ARG A 35 -1.81 20.33 -14.44
CA ARG A 35 -0.41 20.11 -14.84
C ARG A 35 0.49 20.02 -13.62
N TYR A 36 0.26 20.88 -12.62
CA TYR A 36 1.09 20.90 -11.40
C TYR A 36 0.64 19.93 -10.33
N GLY A 37 -0.60 19.43 -10.40
CA GLY A 37 -1.19 18.67 -9.29
C GLY A 37 -1.41 19.53 -8.04
N VAL A 38 -1.50 20.85 -8.20
CA VAL A 38 -1.73 21.83 -7.13
C VAL A 38 -3.01 22.58 -7.44
N LYS A 39 -3.98 22.58 -6.50
CA LYS A 39 -5.28 23.24 -6.71
C LYS A 39 -5.37 24.63 -6.10
N LYS A 40 -4.71 24.84 -4.96
CA LYS A 40 -4.73 26.08 -4.18
C LYS A 40 -3.61 26.08 -3.13
N ALA A 41 -3.41 27.24 -2.50
CA ALA A 41 -2.56 27.37 -1.31
C ALA A 41 -3.08 26.49 -0.15
N CYS A 42 -2.15 25.99 0.67
CA CYS A 42 -2.47 25.18 1.84
C CYS A 42 -2.62 26.08 3.08
N VAL A 43 -3.81 26.09 3.68
CA VAL A 43 -4.12 26.91 4.86
C VAL A 43 -3.19 26.60 6.04
N LEU A 44 -2.75 25.35 6.17
CA LEU A 44 -1.81 24.98 7.23
C LEU A 44 -0.41 25.55 6.98
N THR A 45 0.02 25.62 5.73
CA THR A 45 1.29 26.28 5.36
C THR A 45 1.23 27.77 5.63
N ASP A 46 0.09 28.40 5.38
CA ASP A 46 -0.10 29.83 5.64
C ASP A 46 -0.22 30.14 7.15
N GLY A 47 -0.77 29.21 7.94
CA GLY A 47 -1.10 29.44 9.35
C GLY A 47 -0.09 28.92 10.37
N LEU A 48 0.86 28.07 9.98
CA LEU A 48 1.82 27.43 10.89
C LEU A 48 3.25 27.72 10.44
N GLU A 49 3.99 28.46 11.25
CA GLU A 49 5.34 28.97 10.94
C GLU A 49 6.35 27.88 10.53
N HIS A 50 6.21 26.68 11.09
CA HIS A 50 7.15 25.58 10.88
C HIS A 50 6.59 24.44 10.00
N PHE A 51 5.45 24.66 9.34
CA PHE A 51 4.82 23.65 8.49
C PHE A 51 4.80 24.09 7.02
N HIS A 52 5.15 23.16 6.13
CA HIS A 52 4.97 23.35 4.69
C HIS A 52 4.48 22.06 4.04
N VAL A 53 3.45 22.14 3.18
CA VAL A 53 2.81 20.98 2.52
C VAL A 53 3.80 20.05 1.81
N VAL A 54 4.87 20.61 1.22
CA VAL A 54 5.93 19.83 0.54
C VAL A 54 6.66 18.86 1.48
N ARG A 55 6.76 19.18 2.78
CA ARG A 55 7.51 18.41 3.78
C ARG A 55 6.66 17.91 4.94
N GLY A 56 5.36 18.20 4.93
CA GLY A 56 4.50 18.10 6.11
C GLY A 56 3.57 16.90 6.14
N TYR A 57 3.54 16.09 5.08
CA TYR A 57 2.63 14.96 4.96
C TYR A 57 3.40 13.64 4.84
N PRO A 58 3.48 12.85 5.94
CA PRO A 58 4.05 11.52 5.87
C PRO A 58 3.17 10.58 5.04
N PRO A 59 3.73 9.48 4.51
CA PRO A 59 2.97 8.47 3.77
C PRO A 59 2.01 7.70 4.68
N ASP A 60 1.05 7.02 4.07
CA ASP A 60 0.08 6.20 4.79
C ASP A 60 0.19 4.73 4.38
N ILE A 61 0.98 3.97 5.14
CA ILE A 61 1.20 2.54 4.92
C ILE A 61 -0.11 1.75 4.82
N LEU A 62 -1.09 2.06 5.66
CA LEU A 62 -2.35 1.33 5.68
C LEU A 62 -3.04 1.48 4.32
N HIS A 63 -3.15 2.71 3.82
CA HIS A 63 -3.83 2.97 2.56
C HIS A 63 -3.00 2.58 1.33
N ASP A 64 -1.70 2.86 1.33
CA ASP A 64 -0.81 2.59 0.20
C ASP A 64 -0.60 1.08 0.03
N LEU A 65 -0.24 0.37 1.10
CA LEU A 65 0.05 -1.05 1.07
C LEU A 65 -1.18 -1.88 1.40
N LEU A 66 -1.66 -1.83 2.65
CA LEU A 66 -2.57 -2.85 3.19
C LEU A 66 -4.01 -2.81 2.61
N GLU A 67 -4.50 -1.62 2.25
CA GLU A 67 -5.77 -1.39 1.53
C GLU A 67 -5.55 -1.05 0.05
N GLY A 68 -4.31 -1.08 -0.41
CA GLY A 68 -3.90 -0.66 -1.74
C GLY A 68 -3.26 -1.77 -2.53
N ILE A 69 -1.93 -1.77 -2.52
CA ILE A 69 -1.11 -2.70 -3.29
C ILE A 69 -1.40 -4.15 -2.90
N VAL A 70 -1.43 -4.45 -1.60
CA VAL A 70 -1.57 -5.82 -1.07
C VAL A 70 -2.78 -6.56 -1.61
N PRO A 71 -4.03 -6.05 -1.49
CA PRO A 71 -5.18 -6.80 -1.96
C PRO A 71 -5.25 -6.93 -3.50
N VAL A 72 -4.67 -5.97 -4.23
CA VAL A 72 -4.61 -6.00 -5.70
C VAL A 72 -3.63 -7.07 -6.18
N GLU A 73 -2.41 -7.08 -5.63
CA GLU A 73 -1.40 -8.06 -6.01
C GLU A 73 -1.71 -9.47 -5.54
N LEU A 74 -2.33 -9.62 -4.35
CA LEU A 74 -2.89 -10.90 -3.92
C LEU A 74 -3.90 -11.42 -4.94
N SER A 75 -4.83 -10.56 -5.40
CA SER A 75 -5.80 -10.95 -6.42
C SER A 75 -5.12 -11.38 -7.72
N LEU A 76 -4.15 -10.59 -8.21
CA LEU A 76 -3.42 -10.85 -9.45
C LEU A 76 -2.66 -12.18 -9.39
N CYS A 77 -1.82 -12.35 -8.37
CA CYS A 77 -0.93 -13.51 -8.26
C CYS A 77 -1.69 -14.79 -7.91
N ILE A 78 -2.73 -14.72 -7.06
CA ILE A 78 -3.59 -15.87 -6.77
C ILE A 78 -4.36 -16.30 -8.02
N SER A 79 -4.86 -15.34 -8.82
CA SER A 79 -5.53 -15.66 -10.09
C SER A 79 -4.61 -16.39 -11.05
N ASP A 80 -3.36 -15.92 -11.17
CA ASP A 80 -2.34 -16.56 -12.00
C ASP A 80 -2.03 -17.99 -11.54
N MET A 81 -1.77 -18.20 -10.25
CA MET A 81 -1.48 -19.53 -9.70
C MET A 81 -2.66 -20.52 -9.82
N ILE A 82 -3.91 -20.03 -9.70
CA ILE A 82 -5.11 -20.84 -9.97
C ILE A 82 -5.19 -21.21 -11.45
N SER A 83 -4.89 -20.28 -12.36
CA SER A 83 -4.90 -20.54 -13.81
C SER A 83 -3.86 -21.60 -14.21
N LYS A 84 -2.71 -21.60 -13.53
CA LYS A 84 -1.64 -22.61 -13.63
C LYS A 84 -1.99 -23.94 -12.93
N LYS A 85 -3.14 -24.02 -12.28
CA LYS A 85 -3.68 -25.21 -11.58
C LYS A 85 -2.82 -25.69 -10.41
N TYR A 86 -2.08 -24.79 -9.75
CA TYR A 86 -1.33 -25.14 -8.54
C TYR A 86 -2.25 -25.47 -7.36
N PHE A 87 -3.35 -24.74 -7.25
CA PHE A 87 -4.43 -24.97 -6.29
C PHE A 87 -5.73 -24.34 -6.81
N THR A 88 -6.85 -24.60 -6.13
CA THR A 88 -8.13 -23.93 -6.40
C THR A 88 -8.46 -22.92 -5.31
N ILE A 89 -9.37 -21.99 -5.60
CA ILE A 89 -9.86 -21.04 -4.59
C ILE A 89 -10.54 -21.74 -3.42
N GLU A 90 -11.24 -22.85 -3.65
CA GLU A 90 -11.83 -23.67 -2.60
C GLU A 90 -10.76 -24.31 -1.73
N THR A 91 -9.66 -24.77 -2.34
CA THR A 91 -8.50 -25.31 -1.62
C THR A 91 -7.86 -24.25 -0.74
N LEU A 92 -7.63 -23.06 -1.27
CA LEU A 92 -7.05 -21.93 -0.53
C LEU A 92 -7.97 -21.49 0.62
N ASN A 93 -9.27 -21.27 0.35
CA ASN A 93 -10.24 -20.88 1.36
C ASN A 93 -10.39 -21.93 2.46
N HIS A 94 -10.33 -23.22 2.11
CA HIS A 94 -10.33 -24.29 3.09
C HIS A 94 -9.08 -24.23 3.97
N ALA A 95 -7.89 -24.11 3.37
CA ALA A 95 -6.63 -24.00 4.09
C ALA A 95 -6.60 -22.77 5.02
N MET A 96 -7.06 -21.61 4.55
CA MET A 96 -7.20 -20.38 5.34
C MET A 96 -8.16 -20.55 6.53
N LYS A 97 -9.24 -21.34 6.37
CA LYS A 97 -10.22 -21.61 7.43
C LYS A 97 -9.66 -22.56 8.49
N THR A 98 -8.88 -23.55 8.10
CA THR A 98 -8.32 -24.58 9.00
C THR A 98 -6.98 -24.20 9.61
N PHE A 99 -6.33 -23.14 9.12
CA PHE A 99 -5.05 -22.67 9.63
C PHE A 99 -5.18 -22.19 11.08
N GLU A 100 -4.24 -22.59 11.93
CA GLU A 100 -4.23 -22.24 13.35
C GLU A 100 -3.58 -20.86 13.57
N TYR A 101 -4.38 -19.81 13.50
CA TYR A 101 -3.92 -18.45 13.82
C TYR A 101 -3.64 -18.29 15.31
N ALA A 102 -2.55 -17.59 15.65
CA ALA A 102 -2.12 -17.35 17.02
C ALA A 102 -2.16 -15.85 17.37
N PHE A 103 -2.32 -15.53 18.66
CA PHE A 103 -2.26 -14.17 19.21
C PHE A 103 -3.15 -13.17 18.44
N HIS A 104 -2.58 -12.06 17.97
CA HIS A 104 -3.27 -10.99 17.26
C HIS A 104 -3.86 -11.46 15.92
N ASP A 105 -3.27 -12.46 15.26
CA ASP A 105 -3.76 -12.96 13.98
C ASP A 105 -5.13 -13.65 14.11
N LYS A 106 -5.57 -14.03 15.32
CA LYS A 106 -6.94 -14.53 15.54
C LYS A 106 -8.01 -13.47 15.32
N THR A 107 -7.70 -12.21 15.65
CA THR A 107 -8.63 -11.09 15.48
C THR A 107 -8.65 -10.62 14.03
N ASP A 108 -7.51 -10.71 13.35
CA ASP A 108 -7.32 -10.27 11.98
C ASP A 108 -7.36 -11.44 10.98
N GLN A 109 -8.08 -12.51 11.31
CA GLN A 109 -8.18 -13.70 10.45
C GLN A 109 -8.74 -13.30 9.08
N PRO A 110 -8.07 -13.66 7.97
CA PRO A 110 -8.55 -13.30 6.64
C PRO A 110 -9.91 -13.90 6.30
N GLN A 111 -10.75 -13.12 5.64
CA GLN A 111 -12.04 -13.59 5.13
C GLN A 111 -11.85 -14.54 3.94
N PRO A 112 -12.80 -15.47 3.70
CA PRO A 112 -12.81 -16.26 2.48
C PRO A 112 -12.80 -15.37 1.23
N ILE A 113 -11.92 -15.69 0.29
CA ILE A 113 -11.83 -15.00 -1.00
C ILE A 113 -13.07 -15.39 -1.82
N ALA A 114 -13.80 -14.39 -2.31
CA ALA A 114 -15.01 -14.61 -3.10
C ALA A 114 -14.68 -15.04 -4.54
N GLN A 115 -15.52 -15.87 -5.17
CA GLN A 115 -15.28 -16.44 -6.51
C GLN A 115 -14.99 -15.39 -7.62
N GLY A 116 -15.54 -14.17 -7.49
CA GLY A 116 -15.36 -13.07 -8.45
C GLY A 116 -14.21 -12.11 -8.15
N PHE A 117 -13.28 -12.47 -7.26
CA PHE A 117 -12.16 -11.60 -6.87
C PHE A 117 -11.25 -11.20 -8.04
N SER A 118 -11.03 -12.13 -8.99
CA SER A 118 -10.19 -11.91 -10.16
C SER A 118 -10.79 -10.85 -11.10
N THR A 119 -12.10 -10.93 -11.38
CA THR A 119 -12.80 -9.91 -12.18
C THR A 119 -12.80 -8.55 -11.50
N LYS A 120 -12.87 -8.50 -10.17
CA LYS A 120 -12.77 -7.26 -9.40
C LYS A 120 -11.35 -6.68 -9.37
N GLY A 121 -10.33 -7.49 -9.65
CA GLY A 121 -8.92 -7.10 -9.57
C GLY A 121 -8.43 -6.83 -8.15
N THR A 122 -9.15 -7.31 -7.13
CA THR A 122 -8.80 -7.12 -5.72
C THR A 122 -9.46 -8.19 -4.85
N ILE A 123 -8.85 -8.51 -3.71
CA ILE A 123 -9.47 -9.36 -2.68
C ILE A 123 -10.27 -8.50 -1.68
N GLY A 124 -11.28 -9.12 -1.06
CA GLY A 124 -12.03 -8.48 0.03
C GLY A 124 -11.27 -8.53 1.35
N GLY A 125 -11.84 -7.89 2.38
CA GLY A 125 -11.22 -7.75 3.70
C GLY A 125 -10.73 -6.33 3.95
N ASN A 126 -10.49 -6.02 5.22
CA ASN A 126 -9.86 -4.76 5.64
C ASN A 126 -8.32 -4.87 5.62
N GLY A 127 -7.63 -3.74 5.79
CA GLY A 127 -6.16 -3.72 5.73
C GLY A 127 -5.46 -4.71 6.67
N HIS A 128 -5.99 -4.95 7.88
CA HIS A 128 -5.40 -5.92 8.82
C HIS A 128 -5.58 -7.36 8.36
N GLU A 129 -6.75 -7.71 7.83
CA GLU A 129 -7.03 -9.04 7.28
C GLU A 129 -6.15 -9.34 6.07
N ASN A 130 -5.95 -8.34 5.19
CA ASN A 130 -5.05 -8.47 4.03
C ASN A 130 -3.59 -8.59 4.45
N TRP A 131 -3.17 -7.86 5.48
CA TRP A 131 -1.83 -7.97 6.03
C TRP A 131 -1.58 -9.35 6.64
N ALA A 132 -2.52 -9.85 7.44
CA ALA A 132 -2.46 -11.19 8.02
C ALA A 132 -2.39 -12.25 6.91
N LEU A 133 -3.22 -12.12 5.86
CA LEU A 133 -3.17 -13.04 4.73
C LEU A 133 -1.79 -13.03 4.07
N LEU A 134 -1.25 -11.87 3.70
CA LEU A 134 0.05 -11.77 3.06
C LEU A 134 1.17 -12.42 3.90
N ARG A 135 1.17 -12.18 5.21
CA ARG A 135 2.17 -12.76 6.13
C ARG A 135 2.06 -14.28 6.22
N GLN A 136 0.83 -14.80 6.32
CA GLN A 136 0.57 -16.21 6.61
C GLN A 136 0.47 -17.08 5.34
N LEU A 137 0.27 -16.46 4.16
CA LEU A 137 0.09 -17.18 2.89
C LEU A 137 1.18 -18.23 2.61
N PRO A 138 2.49 -17.96 2.85
CA PRO A 138 3.53 -18.96 2.64
C PRO A 138 3.35 -20.22 3.49
N LEU A 139 2.84 -20.06 4.72
CA LEU A 139 2.58 -21.18 5.63
C LEU A 139 1.26 -21.90 5.29
N ILE A 140 0.26 -21.16 4.81
CA ILE A 140 -1.06 -21.71 4.48
C ILE A 140 -1.01 -22.58 3.21
N ILE A 141 -0.38 -22.10 2.14
CA ILE A 141 -0.48 -22.72 0.81
C ILE A 141 0.84 -22.85 0.06
N GLY A 142 1.96 -22.38 0.61
CA GLY A 142 3.25 -22.35 -0.10
C GLY A 142 3.71 -23.71 -0.63
N HIS A 143 3.40 -24.79 0.08
CA HIS A 143 3.71 -26.17 -0.34
C HIS A 143 3.01 -26.63 -1.63
N LYS A 144 2.02 -25.89 -2.14
CA LYS A 144 1.34 -26.17 -3.42
C LYS A 144 1.97 -25.45 -4.60
N VAL A 145 2.89 -24.52 -4.35
CA VAL A 145 3.46 -23.66 -5.39
C VAL A 145 4.88 -24.14 -5.73
N PRO A 146 5.20 -24.37 -7.01
CA PRO A 146 6.54 -24.76 -7.43
C PRO A 146 7.59 -23.70 -7.06
N GLU A 147 8.81 -24.16 -6.76
CA GLU A 147 9.95 -23.27 -6.56
C GLU A 147 10.24 -22.44 -7.82
N GLY A 148 10.61 -21.17 -7.62
CA GLY A 148 10.95 -20.26 -8.71
C GLY A 148 9.74 -19.66 -9.46
N ASP A 149 8.49 -19.93 -9.04
CA ASP A 149 7.35 -19.26 -9.66
C ASP A 149 7.38 -17.74 -9.42
N ASN A 150 7.30 -16.96 -10.50
CA ASN A 150 7.43 -15.51 -10.41
C ASN A 150 6.25 -14.83 -9.69
N ALA A 151 5.02 -15.30 -9.88
CA ALA A 151 3.85 -14.71 -9.20
C ALA A 151 3.93 -14.94 -7.69
N TRP A 152 4.46 -16.09 -7.28
CA TRP A 152 4.77 -16.36 -5.88
C TRP A 152 5.88 -15.46 -5.35
N ASN A 153 6.98 -15.34 -6.09
CA ASN A 153 8.11 -14.49 -5.70
C ASN A 153 7.71 -13.00 -5.58
N ILE A 154 6.78 -12.51 -6.40
CA ILE A 154 6.20 -11.17 -6.26
C ILE A 154 5.54 -11.01 -4.89
N LEU A 155 4.69 -11.96 -4.47
CA LEU A 155 4.05 -11.90 -3.15
C LEU A 155 5.04 -11.99 -2.00
N LEU A 156 6.11 -12.79 -2.14
CA LEU A 156 7.17 -12.86 -1.13
C LEU A 156 7.94 -11.55 -1.01
N LEU A 157 8.30 -10.92 -2.15
CA LEU A 157 8.94 -9.61 -2.17
C LEU A 157 8.03 -8.53 -1.57
N LEU A 158 6.75 -8.54 -1.93
CA LEU A 158 5.75 -7.62 -1.37
C LEU A 158 5.64 -7.81 0.15
N LYS A 159 5.63 -9.06 0.63
CA LYS A 159 5.65 -9.35 2.07
C LYS A 159 6.88 -8.73 2.75
N TYR A 160 8.07 -8.86 2.17
CA TYR A 160 9.28 -8.23 2.70
C TYR A 160 9.21 -6.71 2.72
N ILE A 161 8.70 -6.08 1.65
CA ILE A 161 8.50 -4.62 1.58
C ILE A 161 7.56 -4.17 2.70
N VAL A 162 6.44 -4.85 2.90
CA VAL A 162 5.49 -4.53 3.97
C VAL A 162 6.14 -4.68 5.34
N GLU A 163 6.91 -5.75 5.59
CA GLU A 163 7.62 -5.98 6.85
C GLU A 163 8.68 -4.92 7.16
N LEU A 164 9.41 -4.46 6.13
CA LEU A 164 10.35 -3.36 6.27
C LEU A 164 9.61 -2.03 6.51
N ALA A 165 8.54 -1.75 5.76
CA ALA A 165 7.80 -0.49 5.89
C ALA A 165 7.15 -0.32 7.27
N VAL A 166 6.63 -1.41 7.87
CA VAL A 166 6.01 -1.40 9.21
C VAL A 166 7.02 -1.54 10.36
N ALA A 167 8.32 -1.62 10.07
CA ALA A 167 9.34 -1.74 11.11
C ALA A 167 9.38 -0.47 11.96
N THR A 168 9.48 -0.65 13.28
CA THR A 168 9.55 0.47 14.24
C THR A 168 10.96 1.04 14.41
N LYS A 169 11.95 0.44 13.75
CA LYS A 169 13.36 0.83 13.80
C LYS A 169 14.02 0.57 12.46
N HIS A 170 14.84 1.52 12.03
CA HIS A 170 15.58 1.43 10.78
C HIS A 170 17.05 1.76 11.01
N THR A 171 17.92 1.10 10.26
CA THR A 171 19.32 1.48 10.06
C THR A 171 19.47 2.03 8.64
N GLU A 172 20.58 2.68 8.32
CA GLU A 172 20.82 3.15 6.94
C GLU A 172 20.79 1.99 5.93
N GLU A 173 21.33 0.83 6.32
CA GLU A 173 21.33 -0.38 5.51
C GLU A 173 19.91 -0.91 5.31
N SER A 174 19.05 -0.91 6.34
CA SER A 174 17.68 -1.40 6.17
C SER A 174 16.83 -0.48 5.30
N VAL A 175 17.09 0.83 5.34
CA VAL A 175 16.46 1.81 4.44
C VAL A 175 16.91 1.59 2.99
N HIS A 176 18.22 1.42 2.75
CA HIS A 176 18.71 1.12 1.40
C HIS A 176 18.20 -0.23 0.89
N PHE A 177 18.12 -1.22 1.78
CA PHE A 177 17.60 -2.54 1.43
C PHE A 177 16.12 -2.50 1.04
N LEU A 178 15.31 -1.67 1.72
CA LEU A 178 13.91 -1.44 1.32
C LEU A 178 13.85 -0.91 -0.12
N ASP A 179 14.68 0.08 -0.46
CA ASP A 179 14.77 0.66 -1.80
C ASP A 179 15.04 -0.41 -2.86
N CYS A 180 16.08 -1.22 -2.65
CA CYS A 180 16.41 -2.34 -3.54
C CYS A 180 15.24 -3.32 -3.70
N LYS A 181 14.53 -3.63 -2.60
CA LYS A 181 13.40 -4.55 -2.66
C LYS A 181 12.20 -3.99 -3.40
N VAL A 182 11.95 -2.69 -3.30
CA VAL A 182 10.91 -2.02 -4.09
C VAL A 182 11.26 -2.07 -5.59
N THR A 183 12.51 -1.79 -5.97
CA THR A 183 12.97 -1.92 -7.36
C THR A 183 12.86 -3.36 -7.88
N GLU A 184 13.39 -4.34 -7.15
CA GLU A 184 13.33 -5.77 -7.51
C GLU A 184 11.87 -6.24 -7.71
N HIS A 185 10.99 -5.85 -6.79
CA HIS A 185 9.56 -6.18 -6.84
C HIS A 185 8.89 -5.57 -8.06
N ARG A 186 9.11 -4.27 -8.30
CA ARG A 186 8.56 -3.55 -9.46
C ARG A 186 8.97 -4.22 -10.77
N ASP A 187 10.25 -4.53 -10.94
CA ASP A 187 10.77 -5.12 -12.16
C ASP A 187 10.23 -6.53 -12.38
N LEU A 188 10.16 -7.34 -11.32
CA LEU A 188 9.57 -8.68 -11.40
C LEU A 188 8.07 -8.61 -11.72
N LEU A 189 7.33 -7.69 -11.12
CA LEU A 189 5.90 -7.48 -11.35
C LEU A 189 5.64 -7.09 -12.80
N GLN A 190 6.35 -6.11 -13.35
CA GLN A 190 6.17 -5.67 -14.72
C GLN A 190 6.65 -6.69 -15.76
N THR A 191 7.70 -7.47 -15.45
CA THR A 191 8.19 -8.53 -16.34
C THR A 191 7.24 -9.73 -16.36
N THR A 192 6.69 -10.10 -15.20
CA THR A 192 5.78 -11.25 -15.06
C THR A 192 4.38 -10.94 -15.58
N PHE A 193 3.90 -9.70 -15.37
CA PHE A 193 2.60 -9.23 -15.82
C PHE A 193 2.74 -7.95 -16.65
N PRO A 194 3.15 -8.03 -17.94
CA PRO A 194 3.37 -6.85 -18.78
C PRO A 194 2.14 -5.96 -18.98
N ASP A 195 0.95 -6.55 -18.90
CA ASP A 195 -0.32 -5.83 -19.01
C ASP A 195 -0.76 -5.17 -17.68
N PHE A 196 -0.07 -5.48 -16.58
CA PHE A 196 -0.38 -4.88 -15.28
C PHE A 196 0.03 -3.41 -15.26
N ARG A 197 -0.94 -2.58 -14.87
CA ARG A 197 -0.81 -1.13 -14.83
C ARG A 197 -0.49 -0.69 -13.41
N LEU A 198 0.75 -0.26 -13.16
CA LEU A 198 1.14 0.28 -11.86
C LEU A 198 0.19 1.41 -11.43
N GLN A 199 -0.38 1.24 -10.24
CA GLN A 199 -1.27 2.22 -9.61
C GLN A 199 -0.46 3.33 -8.94
N PRO A 200 -1.05 4.52 -8.67
CA PRO A 200 -0.37 5.60 -7.93
C PRO A 200 0.26 5.15 -6.62
N LYS A 201 -0.33 4.18 -5.92
CA LYS A 201 0.22 3.63 -4.67
C LYS A 201 1.58 2.93 -4.87
N HIS A 202 1.82 2.29 -6.02
CA HIS A 202 3.12 1.70 -6.34
C HIS A 202 4.19 2.79 -6.49
N HIS A 203 3.82 3.95 -7.02
CA HIS A 203 4.71 5.11 -7.06
C HIS A 203 5.04 5.61 -5.63
N HIS A 204 4.05 5.64 -4.73
CA HIS A 204 4.26 6.14 -3.38
C HIS A 204 5.31 5.34 -2.61
N ILE A 205 5.33 4.01 -2.77
CA ILE A 205 6.28 3.15 -2.06
C ILE A 205 7.72 3.31 -2.54
N GLU A 206 7.95 3.79 -3.76
CA GLU A 206 9.30 4.15 -4.26
C GLU A 206 9.91 5.32 -3.45
N HIS A 207 9.08 6.14 -2.79
CA HIS A 207 9.56 7.23 -1.94
C HIS A 207 9.76 6.82 -0.47
N TYR A 208 9.41 5.59 -0.07
CA TYR A 208 9.39 5.21 1.35
C TYR A 208 10.76 5.34 2.01
N SER A 209 11.84 5.06 1.28
CA SER A 209 13.20 5.22 1.78
C SER A 209 13.50 6.67 2.20
N GLU A 210 13.09 7.65 1.38
CA GLU A 210 13.22 9.07 1.70
C GLU A 210 12.29 9.49 2.83
N MET A 211 11.06 8.97 2.82
CA MET A 211 10.07 9.26 3.85
C MET A 211 10.51 8.74 5.23
N ILE A 212 11.16 7.57 5.31
CA ILE A 212 11.72 7.05 6.56
C ILE A 212 12.84 7.96 7.07
N LYS A 213 13.71 8.46 6.18
CA LYS A 213 14.77 9.41 6.55
C LYS A 213 14.20 10.73 7.07
N ALA A 214 13.09 11.19 6.50
CA ALA A 214 12.46 12.47 6.86
C ALA A 214 11.61 12.40 8.13
N PHE A 215 10.84 11.33 8.33
CA PHE A 215 9.84 11.22 9.38
C PHE A 215 10.17 10.18 10.46
N GLY A 216 11.21 9.36 10.25
CA GLY A 216 11.48 8.19 11.06
C GLY A 216 10.60 6.99 10.65
N PRO A 217 10.43 5.99 11.53
CA PRO A 217 9.60 4.82 11.28
C PRO A 217 8.18 5.21 10.83
N LEU A 218 7.79 4.76 9.64
CA LEU A 218 6.52 5.16 9.04
C LEU A 218 5.29 4.60 9.80
N SER A 219 5.47 3.49 10.53
CA SER A 219 4.48 2.95 11.46
C SER A 219 4.11 3.91 12.59
N ASP A 220 4.94 4.90 12.90
CA ASP A 220 4.70 5.84 13.98
C ASP A 220 3.87 7.05 13.52
N VAL A 221 3.83 7.28 12.19
CA VAL A 221 3.17 8.44 11.56
C VAL A 221 1.95 8.09 10.70
N TRP A 222 1.65 6.79 10.52
CA TRP A 222 0.45 6.35 9.79
C TRP A 222 -0.86 6.78 10.44
N ALA A 223 -1.92 6.94 9.64
CA ALA A 223 -3.22 7.43 10.13
C ALA A 223 -4.06 6.37 10.87
N MET A 224 -3.58 5.12 10.97
CA MET A 224 -4.35 3.96 11.44
C MET A 224 -5.05 4.19 12.80
N ARG A 225 -4.36 4.80 13.78
CA ARG A 225 -4.95 5.09 15.10
C ARG A 225 -6.08 6.13 15.02
N PHE A 226 -5.99 7.07 14.09
CA PHE A 226 -7.04 8.08 13.88
C PHE A 226 -8.26 7.45 13.21
N GLU A 227 -8.08 6.55 12.25
CA GLU A 227 -9.18 5.83 11.58
C GLU A 227 -9.98 4.94 12.53
N GLY A 228 -9.29 4.26 13.45
CA GLY A 228 -9.94 3.49 14.52
C GLY A 228 -10.91 4.34 15.34
N LYS A 229 -10.57 5.61 15.62
CA LYS A 229 -11.46 6.55 16.33
C LYS A 229 -12.68 6.95 15.49
N HIS A 230 -12.61 6.91 14.16
CA HIS A 230 -13.78 7.18 13.31
C HIS A 230 -14.85 6.08 13.41
N LYS A 231 -14.50 4.84 13.78
CA LYS A 231 -15.48 3.78 14.05
C LYS A 231 -16.43 4.15 15.19
N PHE A 232 -15.95 4.85 16.23
CA PHE A 232 -16.77 5.35 17.33
C PHE A 232 -17.92 6.25 16.83
N PHE A 233 -17.62 7.19 15.93
CA PHE A 233 -18.61 8.11 15.37
C PHE A 233 -19.56 7.42 14.37
N LYS A 234 -19.11 6.38 13.67
CA LYS A 234 -19.98 5.56 12.81
C LYS A 234 -21.01 4.77 13.63
N LEU A 235 -20.63 4.26 14.81
CA LEU A 235 -21.52 3.54 15.71
C LEU A 235 -22.56 4.45 16.37
N GLN A 236 -22.20 5.68 16.74
CA GLN A 236 -23.16 6.65 17.30
C GLN A 236 -24.28 7.05 16.33
N LYS A 237 -24.02 7.08 15.01
CA LYS A 237 -25.08 7.33 14.01
C LYS A 237 -26.16 6.24 13.99
N CYS A 238 -25.84 5.01 14.37
CA CYS A 238 -26.81 3.92 14.44
C CYS A 238 -27.63 3.92 15.74
N SER A 239 -27.13 4.49 16.83
CA SER A 239 -27.92 4.63 18.08
C SER A 239 -28.94 5.77 18.05
N SER A 240 -28.82 6.73 17.13
CA SER A 240 -29.80 7.81 16.96
C SER A 240 -31.05 7.44 16.14
N TYR A 241 -31.20 6.17 15.73
CA TYR A 241 -32.37 5.66 14.98
C TYR A 241 -33.14 4.54 15.71
N ILE A 242 -33.10 4.52 17.04
CA ILE A 242 -34.07 3.75 17.85
C ILE A 242 -34.62 4.72 18.90
N GLY A 243 -35.70 5.40 18.54
CA GLY A 243 -36.30 6.43 19.36
C GLY A 243 -37.45 7.17 18.69
N CYS A 244 -38.42 6.43 18.13
CA CYS A 244 -39.86 6.71 18.19
C CYS A 244 -40.64 5.51 17.66
#